data_AF-A0A522Q496-F1
#
_entry.id   AF-A0A522Q496-F1
#
_cell.length_a   1.000
_cell.length_b   1.000
_cell.length_c   1.000
_cell.angle_alpha   90.00
_cell.angle_beta   90.00
_cell.angle_gamma   90.00
#
_symmetry.space_group_name_H-M   'P 1'
#
loop_
_entity.id
_entity.type
_entity.pdbx_description
1 polymer ?
#
loop_
_entity_poly.entity_id
_entity_poly.type
_entity_poly.pdbx_seq_one_letter_code
_entity_poly.pdbx_strand_id
1 'polypeptide(L)'
;MGPVKEKLSLEYTPPIDGIEIHSFKEWDSDQSVDSLAYHRRGTAGLWTALAALAVAVGVAAAYGYSVVSQHNSELMWLSGRMGSLGELRGRADRFEKRFNDWSTKQASLADQVQKMNADWKSGLDGVRQRAAALVGGAAQRENNELNLRTAALNAHINEIISRQSANQALIAHLESELTSTRLELASAKADYNRELADLREQQVVSQQQVASLNNVLSTDQVGFEVAKNREKEIVQGVSLHLIGTDLAHQKFRGWIWIAANRRRIWVRDHPADLPVAFYPKADGVAYELVVTKVGPEGIAGYLLVPSDVNSQQQDVASNIKSTTRFGEGGL
;
A
#
# COMPACT_ATOMS: atom_id res chain seq x y z
N MET A 1 -40.15 -32.87 -20.30
CA MET A 1 -39.05 -31.88 -20.48
C MET A 1 -39.10 -30.93 -19.31
N GLY A 2 -38.05 -30.92 -18.50
CA GLY A 2 -38.00 -30.25 -17.19
C GLY A 2 -37.70 -28.75 -17.24
N PRO A 3 -37.71 -28.08 -16.07
CA PRO A 3 -37.66 -26.63 -15.93
C PRO A 3 -36.21 -26.09 -15.93
N VAL A 4 -36.01 -24.91 -16.51
CA VAL A 4 -34.71 -24.22 -16.52
C VAL A 4 -34.61 -23.28 -15.32
N LYS A 5 -33.59 -23.54 -14.52
CA LYS A 5 -33.19 -22.86 -13.29
C LYS A 5 -32.13 -21.77 -13.58
N GLU A 6 -32.17 -20.73 -12.73
CA GLU A 6 -31.04 -20.04 -12.06
C GLU A 6 -30.06 -19.23 -12.96
N LYS A 7 -30.13 -17.88 -12.95
CA LYS A 7 -29.47 -16.94 -12.01
C LYS A 7 -27.96 -17.16 -11.85
N LEU A 8 -27.16 -16.39 -12.60
CA LEU A 8 -25.73 -16.17 -12.38
C LEU A 8 -25.53 -14.76 -11.83
N SER A 9 -25.23 -14.68 -10.53
CA SER A 9 -24.55 -13.53 -9.91
C SER A 9 -23.35 -14.12 -9.20
N LEU A 10 -22.13 -13.78 -9.63
CA LEU A 10 -20.90 -14.15 -8.94
C LEU A 10 -20.24 -12.88 -8.43
N GLU A 11 -20.45 -12.69 -7.14
CA GLU A 11 -19.93 -11.65 -6.27
C GLU A 11 -18.59 -12.07 -5.66
N TYR A 12 -17.87 -11.07 -5.17
CA TYR A 12 -16.45 -11.00 -4.90
C TYR A 12 -16.05 -11.42 -3.47
N THR A 13 -14.78 -11.84 -3.35
CA THR A 13 -13.88 -11.93 -2.16
C THR A 13 -13.94 -13.04 -1.10
N PRO A 14 -12.75 -13.40 -0.52
CA PRO A 14 -12.49 -14.60 0.29
C PRO A 14 -12.53 -14.32 1.80
N PRO A 15 -12.28 -15.33 2.65
CA PRO A 15 -11.79 -15.08 4.00
C PRO A 15 -10.46 -15.79 4.34
N ILE A 16 -9.69 -15.10 5.16
CA ILE A 16 -8.54 -15.53 5.96
C ILE A 16 -9.05 -16.14 7.28
N ASP A 17 -8.19 -16.94 7.93
CA ASP A 17 -8.23 -17.42 9.34
C ASP A 17 -9.33 -18.44 9.67
N GLY A 18 -9.13 -19.43 10.53
CA GLY A 18 -8.03 -19.73 11.45
C GLY A 18 -8.60 -20.68 12.52
N ILE A 19 -7.87 -21.79 12.75
CA ILE A 19 -7.73 -22.51 14.02
C ILE A 19 -9.03 -22.94 14.74
N GLU A 20 -9.33 -24.25 14.68
CA GLU A 20 -10.02 -24.97 15.74
C GLU A 20 -9.09 -26.03 16.38
N ILE A 21 -9.15 -26.06 17.71
CA ILE A 21 -8.32 -26.82 18.63
C ILE A 21 -9.16 -28.00 19.17
N HIS A 22 -8.46 -29.02 19.68
CA HIS A 22 -8.89 -30.19 20.48
C HIS A 22 -9.08 -31.48 19.66
N SER A 23 -8.49 -32.61 20.02
CA SER A 23 -8.41 -33.18 21.36
C SER A 23 -7.23 -34.15 21.54
N PHE A 24 -6.61 -34.04 22.72
CA PHE A 24 -5.57 -34.88 23.30
C PHE A 24 -6.16 -36.22 23.75
N LYS A 25 -5.60 -37.33 23.27
CA LYS A 25 -5.82 -38.66 23.85
C LYS A 25 -4.57 -39.54 23.69
N GLU A 26 -3.69 -39.42 24.68
CA GLU A 26 -3.19 -40.52 25.51
C GLU A 26 -2.79 -41.81 24.79
N TRP A 27 -1.47 -41.98 24.67
CA TRP A 27 -0.83 -43.28 24.49
C TRP A 27 -0.24 -43.69 25.83
N ASP A 28 -0.54 -44.91 26.28
CA ASP A 28 0.39 -45.62 27.14
C ASP A 28 0.36 -47.13 26.87
N SER A 29 1.52 -47.72 27.12
CA SER A 29 1.85 -49.13 27.33
C SER A 29 1.96 -50.10 26.14
N ASP A 30 3.21 -50.22 25.69
CA ASP A 30 4.06 -51.41 25.90
C ASP A 30 3.70 -52.73 25.18
N GLN A 31 4.53 -53.11 24.20
CA GLN A 31 5.02 -54.49 24.15
C GLN A 31 6.30 -54.63 23.31
N SER A 32 7.18 -55.43 23.89
CA SER A 32 8.60 -55.57 23.62
C SER A 32 8.95 -56.70 22.65
N VAL A 33 10.14 -56.53 22.06
CA VAL A 33 11.10 -57.50 21.49
C VAL A 33 10.87 -58.08 20.08
N ASP A 34 12.00 -58.10 19.36
CA ASP A 34 12.37 -58.88 18.19
C ASP A 34 12.02 -58.33 16.80
N SER A 35 12.90 -57.45 16.30
CA SER A 35 13.76 -57.81 15.15
C SER A 35 14.68 -56.65 14.74
N LEU A 36 15.98 -56.91 14.82
CA LEU A 36 17.01 -56.16 14.09
C LEU A 36 16.80 -56.37 12.58
N ALA A 37 16.02 -55.50 11.94
CA ALA A 37 15.88 -55.51 10.49
C ALA A 37 15.49 -54.13 9.94
N TYR A 38 16.37 -53.14 10.05
CA TYR A 38 16.21 -51.91 9.25
C TYR A 38 17.54 -51.26 8.85
N HIS A 39 18.35 -51.99 8.08
CA HIS A 39 19.36 -51.39 7.20
C HIS A 39 19.24 -52.03 5.82
N ARG A 40 18.19 -51.69 5.07
CA ARG A 40 18.09 -52.17 3.69
C ARG A 40 17.21 -51.29 2.82
N ARG A 41 17.83 -50.33 2.15
CA ARG A 41 17.40 -49.89 0.82
C ARG A 41 18.49 -49.29 -0.08
N GLY A 42 19.71 -49.09 0.40
CA GLY A 42 20.84 -48.60 -0.42
C GLY A 42 21.87 -49.64 -0.86
N THR A 43 21.77 -50.91 -0.46
CA THR A 43 22.88 -51.89 -0.60
C THR A 43 22.56 -53.11 -1.46
N ALA A 44 21.33 -53.28 -1.95
CA ALA A 44 20.94 -54.48 -2.70
C ALA A 44 21.70 -54.64 -4.02
N GLY A 45 22.02 -53.55 -4.74
CA GLY A 45 22.78 -53.60 -5.99
C GLY A 45 24.29 -53.85 -5.80
N LEU A 46 24.85 -53.42 -4.67
CA LEU A 46 26.27 -53.62 -4.35
C LEU A 46 26.56 -55.06 -3.96
N TRP A 47 25.67 -55.71 -3.20
CA TRP A 47 25.85 -57.10 -2.79
C TRP A 47 25.66 -58.10 -3.94
N THR A 48 24.79 -57.81 -4.91
CA THR A 48 24.64 -58.69 -6.10
C THR A 48 25.83 -58.58 -7.05
N ALA A 49 26.41 -57.38 -7.24
CA ALA A 49 27.62 -57.20 -8.03
C ALA A 49 28.84 -57.91 -7.40
N LEU A 50 28.97 -57.86 -6.07
CA LEU A 50 30.06 -58.51 -5.34
C LEU A 50 29.93 -60.04 -5.36
N ALA A 51 28.71 -60.57 -5.25
CA ALA A 51 28.45 -62.00 -5.39
C ALA A 51 28.75 -62.51 -6.80
N ALA A 52 28.39 -61.75 -7.85
CA ALA A 52 28.68 -62.13 -9.23
C ALA A 52 30.20 -62.18 -9.51
N LEU A 53 30.96 -61.24 -8.95
CA LEU A 53 32.42 -61.20 -9.13
C LEU A 53 33.12 -62.36 -8.41
N ALA A 54 32.68 -62.73 -7.20
CA ALA A 54 33.22 -63.87 -6.47
C ALA A 54 33.01 -65.20 -7.21
N VAL A 55 31.84 -65.38 -7.85
CA VAL A 55 31.54 -66.58 -8.65
C VAL A 55 32.44 -66.64 -9.89
N ALA A 56 32.66 -65.51 -10.58
CA ALA A 56 33.54 -65.47 -11.75
C ALA A 56 34.99 -65.87 -11.43
N VAL A 57 35.53 -65.43 -10.28
CA VAL A 57 36.88 -65.80 -9.83
C VAL A 57 36.96 -67.28 -9.43
N GLY A 58 35.93 -67.81 -8.77
CA GLY A 58 35.86 -69.23 -8.43
C GLY A 58 35.87 -70.15 -9.65
N VAL A 59 35.14 -69.77 -10.70
CA VAL A 59 35.12 -70.53 -11.98
C VAL A 59 36.49 -70.47 -12.67
N ALA A 60 37.15 -69.32 -12.70
CA ALA A 60 38.49 -69.19 -13.28
C ALA A 60 39.54 -70.02 -12.52
N ALA A 61 39.48 -70.05 -11.19
CA ALA A 61 40.39 -70.85 -10.36
C ALA A 61 40.17 -72.37 -10.54
N ALA A 62 38.91 -72.81 -10.60
CA ALA A 62 38.58 -74.22 -10.85
C ALA A 62 39.02 -74.67 -12.25
N TYR A 63 38.86 -73.81 -13.26
CA TYR A 63 39.29 -74.11 -14.62
C TYR A 63 40.82 -74.18 -14.72
N GLY A 64 41.54 -73.25 -14.07
CA GLY A 64 43.00 -73.28 -14.00
C GLY A 64 43.54 -74.52 -13.28
N TYR A 65 42.88 -74.94 -12.19
CA TYR A 65 43.26 -76.15 -11.45
C TYR A 65 42.97 -77.43 -12.24
N SER A 66 41.85 -77.49 -12.97
CA SER A 66 41.48 -78.65 -13.77
C SER A 66 42.44 -78.89 -14.94
N VAL A 67 42.85 -77.83 -15.65
CA VAL A 67 43.78 -77.92 -16.79
C VAL A 67 45.19 -78.36 -16.36
N VAL A 68 45.64 -77.98 -15.16
CA VAL A 68 46.94 -78.41 -14.60
C VAL A 68 46.87 -79.85 -14.07
N SER A 69 45.72 -80.29 -13.54
CA SER A 69 45.57 -81.65 -13.00
C SER A 69 45.43 -82.74 -14.07
N GLN A 70 45.04 -82.39 -15.32
CA GLN A 70 44.89 -83.36 -16.42
C GLN A 70 46.21 -83.85 -17.04
N HIS A 71 47.36 -83.27 -16.67
CA HIS A 71 48.66 -83.64 -17.23
C HIS A 71 49.57 -84.46 -16.29
N ASN A 72 49.06 -84.98 -15.18
CA ASN A 72 49.89 -85.68 -14.18
C ASN A 72 49.78 -87.22 -14.18
N SER A 73 49.34 -87.84 -15.28
CA SER A 73 49.13 -89.31 -15.37
C SER A 73 50.13 -90.08 -16.24
N GLU A 74 51.25 -89.48 -16.65
CA GLU A 74 52.28 -90.18 -17.46
C GLU A 74 53.64 -90.34 -16.74
N LEU A 75 53.64 -90.87 -15.52
CA LEU A 75 54.89 -91.16 -14.78
C LEU A 75 55.01 -92.60 -14.26
N MET A 76 54.42 -93.58 -14.96
CA MET A 76 54.60 -95.00 -14.63
C MET A 76 55.01 -95.89 -15.82
N TRP A 77 55.77 -95.36 -16.78
CA TRP A 77 56.35 -96.19 -17.84
C TRP A 77 57.80 -95.81 -18.15
N LEU A 78 58.76 -96.21 -17.30
CA LEU A 78 60.17 -96.26 -17.71
C LEU A 78 61.09 -97.01 -16.72
N SER A 79 60.74 -98.25 -16.34
CA SER A 79 61.65 -99.14 -15.60
C SER A 79 62.08 -100.41 -16.36
N GLY A 80 61.77 -100.54 -17.65
CA GLY A 80 62.11 -101.76 -18.40
C GLY A 80 62.51 -101.50 -19.86
N ARG A 81 63.80 -101.26 -20.11
CA ARG A 81 64.51 -101.63 -21.37
C ARG A 81 66.01 -101.33 -21.26
N MET A 82 66.73 -102.19 -20.53
CA MET A 82 68.18 -102.33 -20.72
C MET A 82 68.40 -103.36 -21.85
N GLY A 83 68.68 -102.87 -23.06
CA GLY A 83 68.90 -103.75 -24.20
C GLY A 83 69.12 -103.03 -25.53
N SER A 84 70.13 -102.14 -25.63
CA SER A 84 70.81 -101.86 -26.92
C SER A 84 72.09 -101.02 -26.73
N LEU A 85 73.21 -101.66 -26.37
CA LEU A 85 74.53 -101.01 -26.27
C LEU A 85 75.16 -100.62 -27.63
N GLY A 86 74.56 -101.02 -28.76
CA GLY A 86 74.95 -100.55 -30.10
C GLY A 86 74.16 -99.33 -30.61
N GLU A 87 72.92 -99.14 -30.16
CA GLU A 87 72.08 -98.01 -30.57
C GLU A 87 72.32 -96.75 -29.72
N LEU A 88 72.96 -96.91 -28.55
CA LEU A 88 73.33 -95.83 -27.64
C LEU A 88 74.25 -94.79 -28.30
N ARG A 89 75.13 -95.18 -29.24
CA ARG A 89 76.03 -94.24 -29.92
C ARG A 89 75.30 -93.36 -30.94
N GLY A 90 74.47 -93.96 -31.80
CA GLY A 90 73.64 -93.21 -32.74
C GLY A 90 72.51 -92.43 -32.05
N ARG A 91 72.07 -92.88 -30.87
CA ARG A 91 71.09 -92.15 -30.04
C ARG A 91 71.74 -90.97 -29.32
N ALA A 92 72.99 -91.08 -28.88
CA ALA A 92 73.76 -89.97 -28.32
C ALA A 92 73.94 -88.83 -29.33
N ASP A 93 74.36 -89.13 -30.57
CA ASP A 93 74.47 -88.09 -31.62
C ASP A 93 73.12 -87.43 -31.96
N ARG A 94 72.03 -88.20 -31.92
CA ARG A 94 70.66 -87.68 -32.08
C ARG A 94 70.16 -86.91 -30.86
N PHE A 95 70.70 -87.15 -29.67
CA PHE A 95 70.42 -86.35 -28.49
C PHE A 95 71.21 -85.05 -28.54
N GLU A 96 72.49 -85.08 -28.91
CA GLU A 96 73.33 -83.91 -29.10
C GLU A 96 72.69 -82.90 -30.06
N LYS A 97 72.26 -83.38 -31.24
CA LYS A 97 71.60 -82.52 -32.25
C LYS A 97 70.24 -81.98 -31.76
N ARG A 98 69.44 -82.80 -31.08
CA ARG A 98 68.14 -82.36 -30.54
C ARG A 98 68.30 -81.40 -29.36
N PHE A 99 69.34 -81.57 -28.55
CA PHE A 99 69.66 -80.67 -27.44
C PHE A 99 70.11 -79.31 -27.97
N ASN A 100 70.96 -79.28 -29.00
CA ASN A 100 71.36 -78.03 -29.64
C ASN A 100 70.19 -77.32 -30.34
N ASP A 101 69.34 -78.06 -31.07
CA ASP A 101 68.12 -77.50 -31.68
C ASP A 101 67.13 -76.99 -30.62
N TRP A 102 66.97 -77.72 -29.51
CA TRP A 102 66.15 -77.30 -28.38
C TRP A 102 66.70 -76.05 -27.68
N SER A 103 68.01 -76.00 -27.43
CA SER A 103 68.67 -74.82 -26.86
C SER A 103 68.50 -73.60 -27.76
N THR A 104 68.57 -73.79 -29.07
CA THR A 104 68.37 -72.71 -30.06
C THR A 104 66.91 -72.21 -30.04
N LYS A 105 65.94 -73.14 -29.96
CA LYS A 105 64.51 -72.80 -29.82
C LYS A 105 64.20 -72.11 -28.49
N GLN A 106 64.85 -72.53 -27.40
CA GLN A 106 64.71 -71.90 -26.09
C GLN A 106 65.26 -70.47 -26.10
N ALA A 107 66.41 -70.24 -26.75
CA ALA A 107 66.96 -68.90 -26.95
C ALA A 107 66.02 -68.01 -27.79
N SER A 108 65.44 -68.55 -28.87
CA SER A 108 64.48 -67.79 -29.69
C SER A 108 63.18 -67.48 -28.93
N LEU A 109 62.72 -68.40 -28.07
CA LEU A 109 61.51 -68.18 -27.28
C LEU A 109 61.75 -67.11 -26.21
N ALA A 110 62.93 -67.09 -25.58
CA ALA A 110 63.31 -66.05 -24.65
C ALA A 110 63.33 -64.66 -25.32
N ASP A 111 63.90 -64.56 -26.53
CA ASP A 111 63.89 -63.32 -27.32
C ASP A 111 62.46 -62.90 -27.70
N GLN A 112 61.61 -63.85 -28.09
CA GLN A 112 60.22 -63.58 -28.47
C GLN A 112 59.37 -63.12 -27.28
N VAL A 113 59.56 -63.70 -26.09
CA VAL A 113 58.91 -63.28 -24.85
C VAL A 113 59.39 -61.89 -24.43
N GLN A 114 60.68 -61.60 -24.58
CA GLN A 114 61.23 -60.27 -24.25
C GLN A 114 60.66 -59.18 -25.17
N LYS A 115 60.56 -59.46 -26.48
CA LYS A 115 59.93 -58.56 -27.45
C LYS A 115 58.45 -58.36 -27.16
N MET A 116 57.70 -59.44 -26.94
CA MET A 116 56.28 -59.36 -26.59
C MET A 116 56.05 -58.55 -25.31
N ASN A 117 56.92 -58.70 -24.30
CA ASN A 117 56.83 -57.92 -23.07
C ASN A 117 57.11 -56.44 -23.31
N ALA A 118 58.09 -56.11 -24.16
CA ALA A 118 58.36 -54.73 -24.56
C ALA A 118 57.19 -54.11 -25.35
N ASP A 119 56.63 -54.85 -26.30
CA ASP A 119 55.49 -54.43 -27.11
C ASP A 119 54.23 -54.25 -26.26
N TRP A 120 53.98 -55.16 -25.31
CA TRP A 120 52.85 -55.06 -24.39
C TRP A 120 53.00 -53.88 -23.44
N LYS A 121 54.21 -53.63 -22.93
CA LYS A 121 54.50 -52.46 -22.10
C LYS A 121 54.30 -51.17 -22.88
N SER A 122 54.80 -51.08 -24.11
CA SER A 122 54.63 -49.92 -24.98
C SER A 122 53.15 -49.68 -25.32
N GLY A 123 52.41 -50.75 -25.62
CA GLY A 123 50.96 -50.69 -25.85
C GLY A 123 50.19 -50.21 -24.61
N LEU A 124 50.52 -50.74 -23.44
CA LEU A 124 49.92 -50.33 -22.17
C LEU A 124 50.24 -48.88 -21.83
N ASP A 125 51.48 -48.44 -22.02
CA ASP A 125 51.89 -47.06 -21.77
C ASP A 125 51.18 -46.09 -22.75
N GLY A 126 51.02 -46.47 -24.02
CA GLY A 126 50.24 -45.70 -25.00
C GLY A 126 48.75 -45.59 -24.65
N VAL A 127 48.13 -46.68 -24.17
CA VAL A 127 46.73 -46.67 -23.70
C VAL A 127 46.59 -45.81 -22.43
N ARG A 128 47.52 -45.92 -21.48
CA ARG A 128 47.54 -45.09 -20.27
C ARG A 128 47.65 -43.61 -20.58
N GLN A 129 48.51 -43.22 -21.52
CA GLN A 129 48.65 -41.82 -21.94
C GLN A 129 47.37 -41.30 -22.60
N ARG A 130 46.73 -42.09 -23.48
CA ARG A 130 45.45 -41.70 -24.10
C ARG A 130 44.31 -41.60 -23.07
N ALA A 131 44.26 -42.51 -22.10
CA ALA A 131 43.30 -42.44 -21.00
C ALA A 131 43.54 -41.21 -20.12
N ALA A 132 44.80 -40.91 -19.77
CA ALA A 132 45.16 -39.73 -18.99
C ALA A 132 44.80 -38.42 -19.73
N ALA A 133 45.03 -38.36 -21.05
CA ALA A 133 44.68 -37.19 -21.86
C ALA A 133 43.15 -36.98 -21.97
N LEU A 134 42.38 -38.06 -22.13
CA LEU A 134 40.91 -38.00 -22.18
C LEU A 134 40.31 -37.60 -20.83
N VAL A 135 40.79 -38.17 -19.72
CA VAL A 135 40.33 -37.84 -18.36
C VAL A 135 40.73 -36.42 -17.97
N GLY A 136 41.96 -36.01 -18.27
CA GLY A 136 42.42 -34.63 -18.04
C GLY A 136 41.62 -33.61 -18.86
N GLY A 137 41.34 -33.92 -20.13
CA GLY A 137 40.52 -33.08 -21.00
C GLY A 137 39.06 -32.99 -20.56
N ALA A 138 38.48 -34.08 -20.07
CA ALA A 138 37.11 -34.11 -19.56
C ALA A 138 36.97 -33.32 -18.24
N ALA A 139 37.85 -33.57 -17.27
CA ALA A 139 37.86 -32.87 -15.98
C ALA A 139 38.07 -31.35 -16.14
N GLN A 140 38.94 -30.94 -17.07
CA GLN A 140 39.17 -29.52 -17.33
C GLN A 140 37.94 -28.82 -17.92
N ARG A 141 37.22 -29.48 -18.83
CA ARG A 141 36.01 -28.92 -19.44
C ARG A 141 34.88 -28.80 -18.42
N GLU A 142 34.70 -29.83 -17.59
CA GLU A 142 33.71 -29.81 -16.52
C GLU A 142 33.99 -28.69 -15.51
N ASN A 143 35.24 -28.53 -15.08
CA ASN A 143 35.62 -27.43 -14.18
C ASN A 143 35.41 -26.05 -14.81
N ASN A 144 35.71 -25.89 -16.10
CA ASN A 144 35.47 -24.61 -16.79
C ASN A 144 33.96 -24.31 -16.89
N GLU A 145 33.14 -25.30 -17.22
CA GLU A 145 31.69 -25.14 -17.29
C GLU A 145 31.09 -24.84 -15.91
N LEU A 146 31.53 -25.53 -14.86
CA LEU A 146 31.12 -25.26 -13.49
C LEU A 146 31.53 -23.85 -13.06
N ASN A 147 32.77 -23.43 -13.35
CA ASN A 147 33.23 -22.07 -13.05
C ASN A 147 32.40 -21.00 -13.77
N LEU A 148 32.08 -21.22 -15.06
CA LEU A 148 31.22 -20.31 -15.82
C LEU A 148 29.81 -20.24 -15.23
N ARG A 149 29.22 -21.38 -14.85
CA ARG A 149 27.91 -21.44 -14.19
C ARG A 149 27.92 -20.76 -12.84
N THR A 150 28.93 -21.00 -12.01
CA THR A 150 29.07 -20.36 -10.71
C THR A 150 29.24 -18.85 -10.85
N ALA A 151 30.01 -18.37 -11.84
CA ALA A 151 30.14 -16.95 -12.12
C ALA A 151 28.80 -16.32 -12.55
N ALA A 152 28.04 -16.99 -13.43
CA ALA A 152 26.73 -16.53 -13.87
C ALA A 152 25.70 -16.51 -12.71
N LEU A 153 25.67 -17.55 -11.88
CA LEU A 153 24.83 -17.59 -10.68
C LEU A 153 25.18 -16.48 -9.70
N ASN A 154 26.47 -16.26 -9.43
CA ASN A 154 26.92 -15.18 -8.54
C ASN A 154 26.51 -13.80 -9.08
N ALA A 155 26.65 -13.57 -10.39
CA ALA A 155 26.19 -12.34 -11.03
C ALA A 155 24.67 -12.16 -10.86
N HIS A 156 23.89 -13.23 -11.06
CA HIS A 156 22.44 -13.20 -10.90
C HIS A 156 22.00 -12.97 -9.44
N ILE A 157 22.66 -13.61 -8.47
CA ILE A 157 22.42 -13.41 -7.04
C ILE A 157 22.72 -11.95 -6.67
N ASN A 158 23.86 -11.40 -7.12
CA ASN A 158 24.22 -10.01 -6.86
C ASN A 158 23.21 -9.04 -7.47
N GLU A 159 22.70 -9.34 -8.67
CA GLU A 159 21.65 -8.55 -9.31
C GLU A 159 20.34 -8.60 -8.52
N ILE A 160 19.90 -9.78 -8.05
CA ILE A 160 18.70 -9.92 -7.23
C ILE A 160 18.86 -9.17 -5.90
N ILE A 161 19.99 -9.32 -5.21
CA ILE A 161 20.27 -8.60 -3.96
C ILE A 161 20.26 -7.09 -4.21
N SER A 162 20.88 -6.62 -5.29
CA SER A 162 20.88 -5.21 -5.67
C SER A 162 19.46 -4.70 -5.94
N ARG A 163 18.65 -5.44 -6.72
CA ARG A 163 17.25 -5.09 -7.01
C ARG A 163 16.40 -5.07 -5.74
N GLN A 164 16.59 -6.04 -4.84
CA GLN A 164 15.89 -6.09 -3.56
C GLN A 164 16.27 -4.90 -2.68
N SER A 165 17.55 -4.54 -2.61
CA SER A 165 18.01 -3.36 -1.86
C SER A 165 17.46 -2.05 -2.43
N ALA A 166 17.41 -1.91 -3.76
CA ALA A 166 16.83 -0.76 -4.43
C ALA A 166 15.32 -0.65 -4.19
N ASN A 167 14.60 -1.77 -4.25
CA ASN A 167 13.17 -1.82 -3.92
C ASN A 167 12.91 -1.47 -2.46
N GLN A 168 13.75 -1.95 -1.53
CA GLN A 168 13.61 -1.62 -0.10
C GLN A 168 13.86 -0.13 0.16
N ALA A 169 14.84 0.47 -0.52
CA ALA A 169 15.08 1.91 -0.47
C ALA A 169 13.90 2.70 -1.07
N LEU A 170 13.33 2.24 -2.18
CA LEU A 170 12.14 2.85 -2.78
C LEU A 170 10.93 2.80 -1.84
N ILE A 171 10.69 1.66 -1.18
CA ILE A 171 9.59 1.53 -0.20
C ILE A 171 9.81 2.49 0.97
N ALA A 172 11.00 2.52 1.56
CA ALA A 172 11.31 3.45 2.66
C ALA A 172 11.14 4.92 2.25
N HIS A 173 11.50 5.25 1.00
CA HIS A 173 11.30 6.58 0.46
C HIS A 173 9.80 6.90 0.30
N LEU A 174 9.01 6.01 -0.28
CA LEU A 174 7.55 6.18 -0.42
C LEU A 174 6.84 6.27 0.93
N GLU A 175 7.27 5.53 1.95
CA GLU A 175 6.74 5.65 3.31
C GLU A 175 7.05 7.03 3.92
N SER A 176 8.26 7.54 3.70
CA SER A 176 8.63 8.90 4.09
C SER A 176 7.78 9.95 3.36
N GLU A 177 7.55 9.80 2.06
CA GLU A 177 6.69 10.71 1.31
C GLU A 177 5.23 10.63 1.78
N LEU A 178 4.70 9.43 2.02
CA LEU A 178 3.34 9.24 2.54
C LEU A 178 3.16 9.83 3.95
N THR A 179 4.18 9.76 4.80
CA THR A 179 4.12 10.39 6.13
C THR A 179 4.20 11.92 6.03
N SER A 180 5.06 12.45 5.16
CA SER A 180 5.16 13.90 4.91
C SER A 180 3.86 14.47 4.33
N THR A 181 3.29 13.84 3.30
CA THR A 181 2.03 14.25 2.68
C THR A 181 0.85 14.15 3.65
N ARG A 182 0.81 13.15 4.54
CA ARG A 182 -0.19 13.08 5.62
C ARG A 182 -0.05 14.23 6.61
N LEU A 183 1.18 14.60 6.99
CA LEU A 183 1.44 15.72 7.88
C LEU A 183 1.04 17.05 7.22
N GLU A 184 1.42 17.26 5.96
CA GLU A 184 1.03 18.42 5.18
C GLU A 184 -0.49 18.53 5.07
N LEU A 185 -1.20 17.45 4.74
CA LEU A 185 -2.66 17.45 4.67
C LEU A 185 -3.31 17.76 6.02
N ALA A 186 -2.76 17.25 7.12
CA ALA A 186 -3.24 17.56 8.46
C ALA A 186 -3.03 19.05 8.80
N SER A 187 -1.87 19.62 8.45
CA SER A 187 -1.58 21.04 8.65
C SER A 187 -2.48 21.94 7.79
N ALA A 188 -2.66 21.62 6.51
CA ALA A 188 -3.53 22.37 5.60
C ALA A 188 -5.00 22.34 6.07
N LYS A 189 -5.48 21.20 6.57
CA LYS A 189 -6.83 21.11 7.17
C LYS A 189 -6.95 21.97 8.43
N ALA A 190 -5.92 22.00 9.27
CA ALA A 190 -5.92 22.84 10.46
C ALA A 190 -5.92 24.34 10.11
N ASP A 191 -5.14 24.73 9.12
CA ASP A 191 -5.07 26.12 8.64
C ASP A 191 -6.39 26.57 8.00
N TYR A 192 -6.98 25.73 7.15
CA TYR A 192 -8.29 26.00 6.56
C TYR A 192 -9.40 26.16 7.61
N ASN A 193 -9.39 25.33 8.66
CA ASN A 193 -10.34 25.46 9.76
C ASN A 193 -10.14 26.75 10.58
N ARG A 194 -8.90 27.23 10.75
CA ARG A 194 -8.61 28.53 11.37
C ARG A 194 -9.11 29.67 10.51
N GLU A 195 -8.81 29.65 9.22
CA GLU A 195 -9.27 30.68 8.27
C GLU A 195 -10.80 30.76 8.22
N LEU A 196 -11.50 29.62 8.22
CA LEU A 196 -12.96 29.58 8.31
C LEU A 196 -13.49 30.13 9.65
N ALA A 197 -12.78 29.92 10.76
CA ALA A 197 -13.16 30.49 12.05
C ALA A 197 -12.99 32.02 12.04
N ASP A 198 -11.87 32.51 11.53
CA ASP A 198 -11.58 33.95 11.41
C ASP A 198 -12.58 34.66 10.49
N LEU A 199 -12.93 34.04 9.35
CA LEU A 199 -13.96 34.59 8.45
C LEU A 199 -15.34 34.63 9.10
N ARG A 200 -15.71 33.61 9.88
CA ARG A 200 -16.98 33.62 10.63
C ARG A 200 -16.99 34.71 11.69
N GLU A 201 -15.89 34.90 12.40
CA GLU A 201 -15.76 35.96 13.39
C GLU A 201 -15.88 37.35 12.73
N GLN A 202 -15.18 37.58 11.61
CA GLN A 202 -15.30 38.80 10.84
C GLN A 202 -16.73 39.04 10.34
N GLN A 203 -17.43 38.00 9.89
CA GLN A 203 -18.82 38.11 9.46
C GLN A 203 -19.73 38.50 10.63
N VAL A 204 -19.54 37.93 11.83
CA VAL A 204 -20.31 38.29 13.03
C VAL A 204 -20.07 39.75 13.41
N VAL A 205 -18.81 40.19 13.42
CA VAL A 205 -18.46 41.59 13.71
C VAL A 205 -19.08 42.54 12.67
N SER A 206 -19.01 42.19 11.38
CA SER A 206 -19.61 42.97 10.30
C SER A 206 -21.13 43.04 10.44
N GLN A 207 -21.82 41.93 10.74
CA GLN A 207 -23.26 41.92 10.97
C GLN A 207 -23.66 42.77 12.19
N GLN A 208 -22.88 42.73 13.27
CA GLN A 208 -23.11 43.57 14.44
C GLN A 208 -22.91 45.05 14.13
N GLN A 209 -21.86 45.39 13.37
CA GLN A 209 -21.64 46.76 12.90
C GLN A 209 -22.79 47.24 12.02
N VAL A 210 -23.23 46.44 11.05
CA VAL A 210 -24.38 46.77 10.20
C VAL A 210 -25.66 46.94 11.03
N ALA A 211 -25.93 46.05 11.99
CA ALA A 211 -27.08 46.18 12.88
C ALA A 211 -27.01 47.46 13.74
N SER A 212 -25.82 47.82 14.23
CA SER A 212 -25.62 49.05 14.99
C SER A 212 -25.79 50.31 14.12
N LEU A 213 -25.30 50.29 12.88
CA LEU A 213 -25.49 51.38 11.92
C LEU A 213 -26.96 51.54 11.55
N ASN A 214 -27.68 50.43 11.37
CA ASN A 214 -29.11 50.46 11.08
C ASN A 214 -29.91 51.05 12.26
N ASN A 215 -29.58 50.68 13.50
CA ASN A 215 -30.23 51.25 14.69
C ASN A 215 -29.95 52.74 14.90
N VAL A 216 -28.77 53.24 14.50
CA VAL A 216 -28.43 54.68 14.58
C VAL A 216 -29.17 55.49 13.51
N LEU A 217 -29.55 54.87 12.39
CA LEU A 217 -30.19 55.54 11.25
C LEU A 217 -31.72 55.36 11.20
N SER A 218 -32.30 54.57 12.13
CA SER A 218 -33.76 54.40 12.21
C SER A 218 -34.46 55.75 12.38
N THR A 219 -35.28 56.09 11.41
CA THR A 219 -36.09 57.31 11.37
C THR A 219 -37.55 56.90 11.22
N ASP A 220 -38.39 57.28 12.17
CA ASP A 220 -39.82 56.99 12.16
C ASP A 220 -40.55 57.93 11.20
N GLN A 221 -41.34 57.36 10.30
CA GLN A 221 -42.16 58.12 9.35
C GLN A 221 -43.58 58.30 9.91
N VAL A 222 -43.93 59.53 10.29
CA VAL A 222 -45.28 59.86 10.79
C VAL A 222 -46.09 60.56 9.71
N GLY A 223 -47.09 59.88 9.16
CA GLY A 223 -48.00 60.45 8.16
C GLY A 223 -48.92 61.52 8.75
N PHE A 224 -49.21 62.57 7.97
CA PHE A 224 -50.14 63.61 8.36
C PHE A 224 -51.00 64.11 7.19
N GLU A 225 -52.11 64.76 7.55
CA GLU A 225 -53.00 65.45 6.63
C GLU A 225 -53.55 66.69 7.34
N VAL A 226 -53.36 67.87 6.76
CA VAL A 226 -53.78 69.17 7.31
C VAL A 226 -54.67 69.90 6.33
N ALA A 227 -55.86 70.27 6.79
CA ALA A 227 -56.81 71.05 6.01
C ALA A 227 -56.45 72.55 6.00
N LYS A 228 -56.89 73.25 4.96
CA LYS A 228 -56.67 74.69 4.78
C LYS A 228 -57.27 75.48 5.94
N ASN A 229 -56.53 76.47 6.44
CA ASN A 229 -56.86 77.29 7.60
C ASN A 229 -57.06 76.50 8.90
N ARG A 230 -56.50 75.28 9.00
CA ARG A 230 -56.51 74.48 10.23
C ARG A 230 -55.10 74.24 10.73
N GLU A 231 -54.99 74.14 12.04
CA GLU A 231 -53.80 73.67 12.74
C GLU A 231 -54.00 72.19 13.12
N LYS A 232 -52.95 71.38 12.97
CA LYS A 232 -52.92 70.00 13.41
C LYS A 232 -51.58 69.67 14.03
N GLU A 233 -51.62 69.03 15.18
CA GLU A 233 -50.45 68.44 15.81
C GLU A 233 -50.07 67.15 15.07
N ILE A 234 -48.85 67.09 14.53
CA ILE A 234 -48.35 65.93 13.78
C ILE A 234 -47.68 64.95 14.73
N VAL A 235 -46.86 65.48 15.63
CA VAL A 235 -46.21 64.77 16.73
C VAL A 235 -46.21 65.67 17.96
N GLN A 236 -46.00 65.09 19.14
CA GLN A 236 -46.06 65.82 20.40
C GLN A 236 -45.20 67.09 20.37
N GLY A 237 -45.85 68.24 20.54
CA GLY A 237 -45.19 69.54 20.59
C GLY A 237 -44.78 70.13 19.23
N VAL A 238 -45.16 69.51 18.11
CA VAL A 238 -44.99 70.05 16.75
C VAL A 238 -46.33 70.09 16.03
N SER A 239 -46.81 71.31 15.77
CA SER A 239 -48.06 71.56 15.05
C SER A 239 -47.80 72.25 13.72
N LEU A 240 -48.57 71.87 12.70
CA LEU A 240 -48.55 72.50 11.39
C LEU A 240 -49.88 73.21 11.15
N HIS A 241 -49.80 74.49 10.79
CA HIS A 241 -50.94 75.28 10.35
C HIS A 241 -50.80 75.64 8.88
N LEU A 242 -51.80 75.29 8.09
CA LEU A 242 -51.85 75.56 6.66
C LEU A 242 -52.61 76.86 6.39
N ILE A 243 -51.96 77.84 5.77
CA ILE A 243 -52.57 79.12 5.36
C ILE A 243 -53.16 79.02 3.96
N GLY A 244 -52.47 78.32 3.05
CA GLY A 244 -52.96 78.17 1.69
C GLY A 244 -52.11 77.24 0.84
N THR A 245 -52.68 76.84 -0.29
CA THR A 245 -52.09 75.95 -1.28
C THR A 245 -52.17 76.59 -2.67
N ASP A 246 -51.18 76.33 -3.50
CA ASP A 246 -51.13 76.67 -4.91
C ASP A 246 -51.04 75.36 -5.70
N LEU A 247 -52.15 74.97 -6.32
CA LEU A 247 -52.24 73.71 -7.05
C LEU A 247 -51.48 73.77 -8.38
N ALA A 248 -51.42 74.94 -9.02
CA ALA A 248 -50.78 75.10 -10.32
C ALA A 248 -49.27 74.89 -10.22
N HIS A 249 -48.68 75.30 -9.10
CA HIS A 249 -47.25 75.17 -8.85
C HIS A 249 -46.90 74.12 -7.78
N GLN A 250 -47.88 73.38 -7.27
CA GLN A 250 -47.75 72.44 -6.16
C GLN A 250 -46.99 73.02 -4.96
N LYS A 251 -47.38 74.23 -4.52
CA LYS A 251 -46.75 74.91 -3.38
C LYS A 251 -47.70 75.03 -2.21
N PHE A 252 -47.15 75.13 -1.00
CA PHE A 252 -47.93 75.40 0.19
C PHE A 252 -47.33 76.53 1.02
N ARG A 253 -48.21 77.15 1.82
CA ARG A 253 -47.87 78.22 2.75
C ARG A 253 -48.47 77.93 4.11
N GLY A 254 -47.68 78.10 5.15
CA GLY A 254 -48.10 77.82 6.50
C GLY A 254 -47.09 78.26 7.53
N TRP A 255 -47.28 77.78 8.75
CA TRP A 255 -46.27 77.85 9.78
C TRP A 255 -46.26 76.58 10.62
N ILE A 256 -45.09 76.28 11.14
CA ILE A 256 -44.86 75.18 12.08
C ILE A 256 -44.69 75.81 13.45
N TRP A 257 -45.43 75.30 14.43
CA TRP A 257 -45.31 75.68 15.83
C TRP A 257 -44.56 74.60 16.60
N ILE A 258 -43.52 75.02 17.30
CA ILE A 258 -42.71 74.16 18.15
C ILE A 258 -42.97 74.57 19.60
N ALA A 259 -43.66 73.71 20.34
CA ALA A 259 -44.05 73.98 21.72
C ALA A 259 -42.83 74.07 22.66
N ALA A 260 -41.80 73.26 22.42
CA ALA A 260 -40.61 73.16 23.28
C ALA A 260 -39.86 74.49 23.46
N ASN A 261 -39.73 75.28 22.38
CA ASN A 261 -39.05 76.58 22.38
C ASN A 261 -39.99 77.76 22.08
N ARG A 262 -41.30 77.50 22.03
CA ARG A 262 -42.36 78.47 21.67
C ARG A 262 -42.05 79.23 20.38
N ARG A 263 -41.45 78.56 19.40
CA ARG A 263 -41.03 79.16 18.13
C ARG A 263 -42.06 78.86 17.04
N ARG A 264 -42.30 79.88 16.22
CA ARG A 264 -43.05 79.75 14.95
C ARG A 264 -42.09 79.82 13.78
N ILE A 265 -42.12 78.82 12.92
CA ILE A 265 -41.35 78.77 11.67
C ILE A 265 -42.30 79.02 10.51
N TRP A 266 -42.06 80.07 9.74
CA TRP A 266 -42.88 80.40 8.58
C TRP A 266 -42.41 79.64 7.35
N VAL A 267 -43.31 78.91 6.71
CA VAL A 267 -43.05 78.20 5.46
C VAL A 267 -43.80 78.94 4.35
N ARG A 268 -43.04 79.57 3.45
CA ARG A 268 -43.59 80.42 2.39
C ARG A 268 -43.29 79.82 1.02
N ASP A 269 -44.35 79.65 0.22
CA ASP A 269 -44.35 79.17 -1.17
C ASP A 269 -43.43 77.96 -1.38
N HIS A 270 -43.47 77.03 -0.41
CA HIS A 270 -42.59 75.87 -0.41
C HIS A 270 -43.15 74.81 -1.37
N PRO A 271 -42.32 74.26 -2.27
CA PRO A 271 -42.77 73.21 -3.18
C PRO A 271 -43.11 71.94 -2.42
N ALA A 272 -44.05 71.17 -2.96
CA ALA A 272 -44.25 69.77 -2.63
C ALA A 272 -42.95 68.98 -2.93
N ASP A 273 -42.79 67.85 -2.26
CA ASP A 273 -41.67 66.90 -2.36
C ASP A 273 -40.29 67.42 -1.93
N LEU A 274 -40.18 68.71 -1.57
CA LEU A 274 -38.98 69.24 -0.93
C LEU A 274 -39.14 69.17 0.59
N PRO A 275 -38.16 68.61 1.33
CA PRO A 275 -38.23 68.53 2.79
C PRO A 275 -38.01 69.89 3.43
N VAL A 276 -38.84 70.22 4.42
CA VAL A 276 -38.59 71.32 5.36
C VAL A 276 -37.91 70.74 6.60
N ALA A 277 -36.60 70.94 6.71
CA ALA A 277 -35.83 70.53 7.88
C ALA A 277 -35.94 71.59 9.00
N PHE A 278 -36.28 71.16 10.21
CA PHE A 278 -36.29 72.04 11.39
C PHE A 278 -35.91 71.30 12.67
N TYR A 279 -35.45 72.05 13.67
CA TYR A 279 -34.95 71.51 14.93
C TYR A 279 -35.93 71.82 16.07
N PRO A 280 -36.68 70.83 16.58
CA PRO A 280 -37.62 71.05 17.69
C PRO A 280 -36.90 71.29 19.04
N LYS A 281 -35.68 70.76 19.21
CA LYS A 281 -34.80 70.96 20.37
C LYS A 281 -33.51 71.68 19.93
N ALA A 282 -32.95 72.52 20.79
CA ALA A 282 -31.77 73.36 20.44
C ALA A 282 -30.53 72.55 20.04
N ASP A 283 -30.30 71.40 20.68
CA ASP A 283 -29.21 70.45 20.39
C ASP A 283 -29.73 69.11 19.82
N GLY A 284 -30.96 69.12 19.26
CA GLY A 284 -31.62 67.92 18.77
C GLY A 284 -31.31 67.60 17.32
N VAL A 285 -31.78 66.43 16.87
CA VAL A 285 -31.71 66.03 15.46
C VAL A 285 -32.80 66.76 14.65
N ALA A 286 -32.53 67.05 13.38
CA ALA A 286 -33.48 67.69 12.49
C ALA A 286 -34.69 66.77 12.23
N TYR A 287 -35.88 67.35 12.27
CA TYR A 287 -37.10 66.71 11.80
C TYR A 287 -37.33 67.20 10.36
N GLU A 288 -37.69 66.30 9.46
CA GLU A 288 -37.94 66.65 8.06
C GLU A 288 -39.41 66.48 7.71
N LEU A 289 -40.09 67.58 7.42
CA LEU A 289 -41.48 67.58 6.96
C LEU A 289 -41.50 67.50 5.44
N VAL A 290 -42.04 66.41 4.90
CA VAL A 290 -42.21 66.21 3.46
C VAL A 290 -43.69 66.26 3.12
N VAL A 291 -44.09 67.17 2.24
CA VAL A 291 -45.45 67.24 1.71
C VAL A 291 -45.47 66.55 0.36
N THR A 292 -46.18 65.43 0.24
CA THR A 292 -46.26 64.64 -1.00
C THR A 292 -47.48 64.95 -1.84
N LYS A 293 -48.52 65.54 -1.22
CA LYS A 293 -49.77 65.85 -1.92
C LYS A 293 -50.28 67.22 -1.52
N VAL A 294 -50.52 68.06 -2.51
CA VAL A 294 -51.14 69.38 -2.37
C VAL A 294 -52.52 69.35 -3.04
N GLY A 295 -53.56 69.60 -2.26
CA GLY A 295 -54.95 69.63 -2.71
C GLY A 295 -55.61 71.01 -2.52
N PRO A 296 -56.85 71.18 -3.03
CA PRO A 296 -57.61 72.42 -2.88
C PRO A 296 -57.98 72.71 -1.42
N GLU A 297 -58.25 71.65 -0.65
CA GLU A 297 -58.73 71.72 0.73
C GLU A 297 -57.65 71.44 1.78
N GLY A 298 -56.43 71.07 1.38
CA GLY A 298 -55.40 70.66 2.33
C GLY A 298 -54.13 70.09 1.70
N ILE A 299 -53.24 69.63 2.57
CA ILE A 299 -52.00 68.93 2.22
C ILE A 299 -51.90 67.61 2.96
N ALA A 300 -51.25 66.63 2.34
CA ALA A 300 -50.87 65.38 2.98
C ALA A 300 -49.38 65.10 2.77
N GLY A 301 -48.77 64.42 3.73
CA GLY A 301 -47.33 64.21 3.75
C GLY A 301 -46.91 63.33 4.92
N TYR A 302 -45.61 63.35 5.21
CA TYR A 302 -45.04 62.66 6.35
C TYR A 302 -43.94 63.50 7.01
N LEU A 303 -43.75 63.26 8.29
CA LEU A 303 -42.68 63.83 9.10
C LEU A 303 -41.70 62.71 9.43
N LEU A 304 -40.44 62.90 9.07
CA LEU A 304 -39.35 62.03 9.48
C LEU A 304 -38.87 62.47 10.86
N VAL A 305 -39.08 61.60 11.84
CA VAL A 305 -38.69 61.77 13.23
C VAL A 305 -37.54 60.83 13.52
N PRO A 306 -36.36 61.34 13.87
CA PRO A 306 -35.24 60.52 14.32
C PRO A 306 -35.70 59.65 15.50
N SER A 307 -35.59 58.32 15.37
CA SER A 307 -35.96 57.43 16.46
C SER A 307 -34.90 57.57 17.55
N ASP A 308 -35.17 58.39 18.56
CA ASP A 308 -34.41 58.33 19.80
C ASP A 308 -34.54 56.88 20.31
N VAL A 309 -33.40 56.16 20.35
CA VAL A 309 -33.25 54.75 20.75
C VAL A 309 -33.78 54.45 22.18
N ASN A 310 -34.39 55.44 22.84
CA ASN A 310 -34.95 55.36 24.18
C ASN A 310 -36.46 55.16 24.24
N SER A 311 -37.16 55.03 23.11
CA SER A 311 -38.62 54.81 23.11
C SER A 311 -39.03 53.34 23.23
N GLN A 312 -38.13 52.38 23.02
CA GLN A 312 -38.41 50.94 23.15
C GLN A 312 -38.11 50.34 24.53
N GLN A 313 -37.53 51.10 25.46
CA GLN A 313 -37.19 50.57 26.80
C GLN A 313 -38.33 50.63 27.82
N GLN A 314 -39.47 51.24 27.47
CA GLN A 314 -40.60 51.37 28.39
C GLN A 314 -41.68 50.30 28.22
N ASP A 315 -41.67 49.52 27.13
CA ASP A 315 -42.68 48.47 26.91
C ASP A 315 -42.23 47.06 27.37
N VAL A 316 -40.95 46.88 27.73
CA VAL A 316 -40.44 45.59 28.25
C VAL A 316 -40.55 45.48 29.78
N ALA A 317 -40.73 46.60 30.49
CA ALA A 317 -40.82 46.61 31.96
C ALA A 317 -42.20 46.18 32.50
N SER A 318 -43.21 46.09 31.63
CA SER A 318 -44.60 45.79 32.03
C SER A 318 -44.91 44.30 32.10
N ASN A 319 -44.07 43.42 31.53
CA ASN A 319 -44.40 42.00 31.39
C ASN A 319 -43.72 41.06 32.42
N ILE A 320 -43.04 41.61 33.43
CA ILE A 320 -42.49 40.82 34.55
C ILE A 320 -43.31 41.13 35.80
N LYS A 321 -44.59 40.76 35.79
CA LYS A 321 -45.31 40.57 37.05
C LYS A 321 -46.32 39.44 36.94
N SER A 322 -46.03 38.41 37.75
CA SER A 322 -46.95 37.37 38.24
C SER A 322 -46.98 36.06 37.44
N THR A 323 -46.01 35.18 37.69
CA THR A 323 -46.30 33.74 37.80
C THR A 323 -45.46 33.18 38.94
N THR A 324 -45.99 33.29 40.15
CA THR A 324 -45.64 32.37 41.23
C THR A 324 -46.96 31.97 41.88
N ARG A 325 -47.49 30.83 41.43
CA ARG A 325 -48.60 30.14 42.10
C ARG A 325 -48.31 28.64 42.12
N PHE A 326 -48.20 28.15 43.34
CA PHE A 326 -48.65 26.84 43.85
C PHE A 326 -48.08 25.57 43.21
N GLY A 327 -47.11 24.99 43.91
CA GLY A 327 -46.95 23.54 44.01
C GLY A 327 -47.25 23.13 45.45
N GLU A 328 -48.53 22.93 45.75
CA GLU A 328 -49.03 22.43 47.03
C GLU A 328 -49.59 21.01 46.79
N GLY A 329 -49.04 20.03 47.52
CA GLY A 329 -49.75 18.83 47.97
C GLY A 329 -49.77 17.60 47.06
N GLY A 330 -49.36 16.46 47.62
CA GLY A 330 -49.71 15.14 47.10
C GLY A 330 -48.89 14.01 47.70
N LEU A 331 -49.30 13.57 48.89
CA LEU A 331 -48.82 12.42 49.67
C LEU A 331 -48.90 11.08 48.93
#